data_AF-A0A1R4JGS1-F1
#
_entry.id   AF-A0A1R4JGS1-F1
#
_cell.length_a   1.000
_cell.length_b   1.000
_cell.length_c   1.000
_cell.angle_alpha   90.00
_cell.angle_beta   90.00
_cell.angle_gamma   90.00
#
_symmetry.space_group_name_H-M   'P 1'
#
loop_
_entity.id
_entity.type
_entity.pdbx_description
1 polymer ?
#
loop_
_entity_poly.entity_id
_entity_poly.type
_entity_poly.pdbx_seq_one_letter_code
_entity_poly.pdbx_strand_id
1 'polypeptide(L)'
;MTLQPSLLERAHSFRQTDRWIFSTMLFSACLSLLAAFVLAVDAIHLAKDPQIALPCNINEVINCSAVARSWQAGLFGFPNAFLGLMAEPVVITIAVASLAGVRFPRAFEQ
;
A
#
# COMPACT_ATOMS: atom_id res chain seq x y z
N MET A 1 -8.13 38.68 13.42
CA MET A 1 -7.74 37.25 13.48
C MET A 1 -8.16 36.60 12.15
N THR A 2 -7.50 36.98 11.05
CA THR A 2 -7.82 36.57 9.67
C THR A 2 -6.53 36.03 9.05
N LEU A 3 -6.15 34.80 9.42
CA LEU A 3 -4.96 34.14 8.89
C LEU A 3 -5.37 33.33 7.64
N GLN A 4 -5.10 33.93 6.47
CA GLN A 4 -4.79 33.33 5.14
C GLN A 4 -5.69 32.25 4.52
N PRO A 5 -6.84 32.61 3.92
CA PRO A 5 -7.46 31.81 2.85
C PRO A 5 -6.49 31.58 1.66
N SER A 6 -5.60 32.55 1.37
CA SER A 6 -4.64 32.46 0.26
C SER A 6 -3.50 31.43 0.46
N LEU A 7 -3.10 31.13 1.70
CA LEU A 7 -2.10 30.07 1.94
C LEU A 7 -2.71 28.69 1.86
N LEU A 8 -3.95 28.51 2.34
CA LEU A 8 -4.68 27.27 2.14
C LEU A 8 -4.91 27.00 0.65
N GLU A 9 -5.30 28.01 -0.13
CA GLU A 9 -5.50 27.86 -1.58
C GLU A 9 -4.20 27.49 -2.33
N ARG A 10 -3.07 28.10 -1.96
CA ARG A 10 -1.74 27.71 -2.47
C ARG A 10 -1.35 26.30 -2.05
N ALA A 11 -1.60 25.91 -0.81
CA ALA A 11 -1.30 24.57 -0.31
C ALA A 11 -2.16 23.51 -1.02
N HIS A 12 -3.44 23.78 -1.27
CA HIS A 12 -4.34 22.93 -2.04
C HIS A 12 -3.89 22.79 -3.49
N SER A 13 -3.58 23.90 -4.17
CA SER A 13 -3.08 23.91 -5.55
C SER A 13 -1.77 23.11 -5.69
N PHE A 14 -0.85 23.25 -4.72
CA PHE A 14 0.39 22.49 -4.69
C PHE A 14 0.13 20.98 -4.51
N ARG A 15 -0.76 20.61 -3.59
CA ARG A 15 -1.16 19.21 -3.34
C ARG A 15 -1.88 18.59 -4.53
N GLN A 16 -2.58 19.41 -5.31
CA GLN A 16 -3.36 18.98 -6.48
C GLN A 16 -2.55 19.04 -7.79
N THR A 17 -1.26 19.38 -7.71
CA THR A 17 -0.37 19.29 -8.88
C THR A 17 -0.16 17.82 -9.24
N ASP A 18 -0.27 17.47 -10.52
CA ASP A 18 -0.10 16.10 -11.02
C ASP A 18 1.17 15.42 -10.47
N ARG A 19 2.28 16.16 -10.42
CA ARG A 19 3.56 15.67 -9.85
C ARG A 19 3.44 15.28 -8.38
N TRP A 20 2.71 16.05 -7.57
CA TRP A 20 2.50 15.74 -6.15
C TRP A 20 1.65 14.47 -6.00
N ILE A 21 0.54 14.39 -6.73
CA ILE A 21 -0.36 13.23 -6.71
C ILE A 21 0.42 11.95 -7.08
N PHE A 22 1.09 11.93 -8.23
CA PHE A 22 1.83 10.74 -8.67
C PHE A 22 3.04 10.41 -7.77
N SER A 23 3.70 11.42 -7.19
CA SER A 23 4.78 11.16 -6.22
C SER A 23 4.28 10.51 -4.94
N THR A 24 3.13 10.95 -4.41
CA THR A 24 2.55 10.38 -3.19
C THR A 24 2.01 8.97 -3.44
N MET A 25 1.39 8.75 -4.62
CA MET A 25 0.97 7.43 -5.08
C MET A 25 2.16 6.46 -5.19
N LEU A 26 3.27 6.87 -5.83
CA LEU A 26 4.48 6.04 -5.94
C LEU A 26 5.05 5.71 -4.56
N PHE A 27 5.16 6.71 -3.69
CA PHE A 27 5.70 6.52 -2.34
C PHE A 27 4.84 5.56 -1.51
N SER A 28 3.51 5.73 -1.52
CA SER A 28 2.61 4.82 -0.81
C SER A 28 2.62 3.41 -1.39
N ALA A 29 2.71 3.26 -2.71
CA ALA A 29 2.77 1.95 -3.36
C ALA A 29 4.07 1.19 -3.00
N CYS A 30 5.22 1.88 -2.97
CA CYS A 30 6.47 1.29 -2.50
C CYS A 30 6.40 0.84 -1.03
N LEU A 31 5.78 1.66 -0.15
CA LEU A 31 5.60 1.30 1.25
C LEU A 31 4.64 0.13 1.42
N SER A 32 3.56 0.10 0.63
CA SER A 32 2.58 -0.99 0.60
C SER A 32 3.21 -2.30 0.11
N LEU A 33 4.03 -2.24 -0.94
CA LEU A 33 4.77 -3.40 -1.44
C LEU A 33 5.71 -3.98 -0.38
N LEU A 34 6.41 -3.13 0.37
CA LEU A 34 7.26 -3.57 1.48
C LEU A 34 6.44 -4.27 2.57
N ALA A 35 5.29 -3.69 2.95
CA ALA A 35 4.40 -4.29 3.93
C ALA A 35 3.87 -5.66 3.46
N ALA A 36 3.45 -5.75 2.20
CA ALA A 36 2.99 -7.00 1.59
C ALA A 36 4.10 -8.07 1.56
N PHE A 37 5.34 -7.67 1.28
CA PHE A 37 6.51 -8.56 1.32
C PHE A 37 6.75 -9.14 2.72
N VAL A 38 6.74 -8.29 3.75
CA VAL A 38 6.91 -8.74 5.15
C VAL A 38 5.78 -9.70 5.53
N LEU A 39 4.52 -9.36 5.21
CA LEU A 39 3.37 -10.22 5.49
C LEU A 39 3.44 -11.57 4.76
N ALA A 40 3.95 -11.60 3.52
CA ALA A 40 4.13 -12.84 2.77
C ALA A 40 5.20 -13.75 3.40
N VAL A 41 6.31 -13.17 3.86
CA VAL A 41 7.36 -13.91 4.59
C VAL A 41 6.82 -14.44 5.92
N ASP A 42 6.10 -13.60 6.66
CA ASP A 42 5.49 -13.99 7.92
C ASP A 42 4.47 -15.13 7.75
N ALA A 43 3.69 -15.13 6.66
CA ALA A 43 2.80 -16.23 6.34
C ALA A 43 3.54 -17.56 6.12
N ILE A 44 4.72 -17.52 5.49
CA ILE A 44 5.57 -18.71 5.30
C ILE A 44 6.14 -19.19 6.63
N HIS A 45 6.56 -18.27 7.51
CA HIS A 45 7.05 -18.63 8.84
C HIS A 45 5.95 -19.25 9.69
N LEU A 46 4.75 -18.69 9.65
CA LEU A 46 3.58 -19.20 10.38
C LEU A 46 3.13 -20.58 9.87
N ALA A 47 3.34 -20.87 8.59
CA ALA A 47 3.10 -22.20 8.02
C ALA A 47 4.11 -23.25 8.53
N LYS A 48 5.32 -22.84 8.93
CA LYS A 48 6.35 -23.74 9.51
C LYS A 48 6.17 -23.91 11.02
N ASP A 49 5.98 -22.80 11.73
CA ASP A 49 5.71 -22.78 13.16
C ASP A 49 4.51 -21.87 13.42
N PRO A 50 3.32 -22.45 13.68
CA PRO A 50 2.14 -21.65 13.91
C PRO A 50 2.28 -20.81 15.18
N GLN A 51 3.09 -21.18 16.18
CA GLN A 51 3.20 -20.44 17.46
C GLN A 51 4.23 -19.32 17.46
N ILE A 52 4.83 -19.00 16.31
CA ILE A 52 5.83 -17.94 16.22
C ILE A 52 5.23 -16.56 16.54
N ALA A 53 5.94 -15.79 17.35
CA ALA A 53 5.59 -14.40 17.65
C ALA A 53 6.07 -13.50 16.51
N LEU A 54 5.12 -12.85 15.82
CA LEU A 54 5.43 -11.93 14.72
C LEU A 54 5.91 -10.57 15.26
N PRO A 55 6.83 -9.88 14.57
CA PRO A 55 7.39 -8.61 15.04
C PRO A 55 6.38 -7.46 15.07
N CYS A 56 5.30 -7.54 14.28
CA CYS A 56 4.22 -6.55 14.31
C CYS A 56 3.11 -6.84 15.33
N ASN A 57 3.31 -7.84 16.21
CA ASN A 57 2.44 -8.09 17.36
C ASN A 57 2.79 -7.14 18.51
N ILE A 58 2.00 -6.08 18.72
CA ILE A 58 2.27 -5.05 19.72
C ILE A 58 1.50 -5.29 21.02
N ASN A 59 0.28 -5.79 20.92
CA ASN A 59 -0.61 -6.07 22.05
C ASN A 59 -1.73 -7.05 21.62
N GLU A 60 -2.66 -7.39 22.52
CA GLU A 60 -3.74 -8.33 22.21
C GLU A 60 -4.71 -7.84 21.12
N VAL A 61 -4.86 -6.52 20.95
CA VAL A 61 -5.72 -5.92 19.92
C VAL A 61 -4.99 -5.79 18.57
N ILE A 62 -3.72 -5.39 18.59
CA ILE A 62 -2.85 -5.24 17.43
C ILE A 62 -1.94 -6.47 17.35
N ASN A 63 -2.54 -7.59 16.93
CA ASN A 63 -1.88 -8.88 16.83
C ASN A 63 -1.91 -9.40 15.39
N CYS A 64 -0.79 -9.26 14.68
CA CYS A 64 -0.63 -9.76 13.32
C CYS A 64 -0.82 -11.28 13.21
N SER A 65 -0.39 -12.06 14.22
CA SER A 65 -0.56 -13.51 14.22
C SER A 65 -2.04 -13.90 14.27
N ALA A 66 -2.85 -13.19 15.05
CA ALA A 66 -4.29 -13.43 15.13
C ALA A 66 -4.99 -13.19 13.79
N VAL A 67 -4.64 -12.09 13.10
CA VAL A 67 -5.18 -11.77 11.77
C VAL A 67 -4.69 -12.77 10.72
N ALA A 68 -3.41 -13.15 10.74
CA ALA A 68 -2.81 -14.07 9.78
C ALA A 68 -3.37 -15.51 9.87
N ARG A 69 -3.92 -15.91 11.03
CA ARG A 69 -4.62 -17.19 11.20
C ARG A 69 -6.12 -17.12 10.91
N SER A 70 -6.67 -15.93 10.67
CA SER A 70 -8.08 -15.77 10.34
C SER A 70 -8.39 -16.37 8.97
N TRP A 71 -9.63 -16.77 8.73
CA TRP A 71 -10.07 -17.29 7.44
C TRP A 71 -9.90 -16.27 6.29
N GLN A 72 -9.90 -14.97 6.60
CA GLN A 72 -9.71 -13.88 5.65
C GLN A 72 -8.26 -13.78 5.14
N ALA A 73 -7.31 -14.36 5.89
CA ALA A 73 -5.90 -14.38 5.52
C ALA A 73 -5.59 -15.34 4.36
N GLY A 74 -6.48 -16.30 4.07
CA GLY A 74 -6.36 -17.22 2.94
C GLY A 74 -7.39 -16.92 1.87
N LEU A 75 -6.95 -16.66 0.64
CA LEU A 75 -7.84 -16.52 -0.52
C LEU A 75 -7.36 -17.46 -1.62
N PHE A 76 -8.30 -18.16 -2.27
CA PHE A 76 -8.00 -19.12 -3.34
C PHE A 76 -6.98 -20.23 -2.95
N GLY A 77 -6.85 -20.53 -1.66
CA GLY A 77 -5.93 -21.55 -1.14
C GLY A 77 -4.52 -21.07 -0.78
N PHE A 78 -4.23 -19.77 -0.88
CA PHE A 78 -2.93 -19.19 -0.50
C PHE A 78 -3.08 -17.91 0.33
N PRO A 79 -2.03 -17.47 1.04
CA PRO A 79 -2.07 -16.24 1.82
C PRO A 79 -2.37 -15.00 0.98
N ASN A 80 -3.30 -14.17 1.42
CA ASN A 80 -3.73 -12.97 0.68
C ASN A 80 -2.59 -11.96 0.41
N ALA A 81 -1.53 -11.98 1.22
CA ALA A 81 -0.36 -11.10 1.10
C ALA A 81 0.31 -11.21 -0.29
N PHE A 82 0.25 -12.38 -0.92
CA PHE A 82 0.77 -12.59 -2.27
C PHE A 82 0.02 -11.79 -3.35
N LEU A 83 -1.26 -11.47 -3.13
CA LEU A 83 -2.01 -10.60 -4.04
C LEU A 83 -1.44 -9.18 -4.02
N GLY A 84 -1.03 -8.70 -2.84
CA GLY A 84 -0.35 -7.42 -2.69
C GLY A 84 0.97 -7.38 -3.46
N LEU A 85 1.78 -8.45 -3.39
CA LEU A 85 3.02 -8.56 -4.17
C LEU A 85 2.80 -8.48 -5.69
N MET A 86 1.64 -8.92 -6.19
CA MET A 86 1.32 -8.88 -7.62
C MET A 86 0.66 -7.57 -8.05
N ALA A 87 -0.17 -6.98 -7.20
CA ALA A 87 -0.94 -5.77 -7.53
C ALA A 87 -0.12 -4.48 -7.37
N GLU A 88 0.68 -4.34 -6.31
CA GLU A 88 1.44 -3.11 -6.05
C GLU A 88 2.48 -2.77 -7.13
N PRO A 89 3.19 -3.72 -7.78
CA PRO A 89 4.04 -3.41 -8.92
C PRO A 89 3.28 -2.76 -10.09
N VAL A 90 2.00 -3.10 -10.27
CA VAL A 90 1.16 -2.45 -11.30
C VAL A 90 0.90 -0.99 -10.91
N VAL A 91 0.60 -0.71 -9.64
CA VAL A 91 0.42 0.67 -9.14
C VAL A 91 1.71 1.48 -9.29
N ILE A 92 2.87 0.88 -8.97
CA ILE A 92 4.19 1.51 -9.12
C ILE A 92 4.46 1.85 -10.60
N THR A 93 4.20 0.92 -11.52
CA THR A 93 4.44 1.17 -12.96
C THR A 93 3.55 2.28 -13.49
N ILE A 94 2.27 2.32 -13.08
CA ILE A 94 1.36 3.43 -13.44
C ILE A 94 1.91 4.75 -12.90
N ALA A 95 2.30 4.82 -11.62
CA ALA A 95 2.80 6.05 -11.01
C ALA A 95 4.08 6.56 -11.69
N VAL A 96 5.02 5.65 -12.01
CA VAL A 96 6.25 5.99 -12.73
C VAL A 96 5.96 6.46 -14.15
N ALA A 97 5.08 5.77 -14.89
CA ALA A 97 4.70 6.17 -16.24
C ALA A 97 3.99 7.53 -16.26
N SER A 98 3.11 7.79 -15.29
CA SER A 98 2.48 9.12 -15.12
C SER A 98 3.51 10.21 -14.83
N LEU A 99 4.51 9.96 -13.99
CA LEU A 99 5.60 10.90 -13.72
C LEU A 99 6.51 11.13 -14.94
N ALA A 100 6.65 10.13 -15.80
CA ALA A 100 7.36 10.24 -17.08
C ALA A 100 6.56 11.00 -18.17
N GLY A 101 5.31 11.39 -17.88
CA GLY A 101 4.45 12.12 -18.81
C GLY A 101 3.77 11.24 -19.85
N VAL A 102 3.68 9.93 -19.62
CA VAL A 102 2.92 9.01 -20.47
C VAL A 102 1.43 9.38 -20.38
N ARG A 103 0.80 9.63 -21.53
CA ARG A 103 -0.65 9.83 -21.59
C ARG A 103 -1.32 8.48 -21.68
N PHE A 104 -2.06 8.11 -20.63
CA PHE A 104 -2.88 6.90 -20.66
C PHE A 104 -4.09 7.10 -21.58
N PRO A 105 -4.51 6.06 -22.31
CA PRO A 105 -5.76 6.10 -23.06
C PRO A 105 -6.93 6.14 -22.08
N ARG A 106 -8.01 6.87 -22.41
CA ARG A 106 -9.19 7.06 -21.54
C ARG A 106 -9.83 5.77 -20.99
N ALA A 107 -9.56 4.61 -21.60
CA ALA A 107 -10.00 3.32 -21.08
C ALA A 107 -9.33 2.94 -19.73
N PHE A 108 -8.27 3.64 -19.32
CA PHE A 108 -7.58 3.42 -18.05
C PHE A 108 -8.19 4.22 -16.88
N GLU A 109 -8.90 5.31 -17.18
CA GLU A 109 -9.61 6.16 -16.21
C GLU A 109 -11.14 5.96 -16.22
N GLN A 110 -11.65 4.93 -16.92
CA GLN A 110 -13.06 4.55 -17.00
C GLN A 110 -13.33 3.26 -16.22
#